data_AF-A0A644X9Y7-F1
#
_entry.id   AF-A0A644X9Y7-F1
#
_cell.length_a   1.000
_cell.length_b   1.000
_cell.length_c   1.000
_cell.angle_alpha   90.00
_cell.angle_beta   90.00
_cell.angle_gamma   90.00
#
_symmetry.space_group_name_H-M   'P 1'
#
loop_
_entity.id
_entity.type
_entity.pdbx_description
1 polymer ?
#
loop_
_entity_poly.entity_id
_entity_poly.type
_entity_poly.pdbx_seq_one_letter_code
_entity_poly.pdbx_strand_id
1 'polypeptide(L)'
;MLKTSNQMDKKELLASAGVLKQVSKSACSEYNKAGDHLVAQMNELMLKRSDLLSLIGDGNEEMMKDNHANHVRFIASVLKNYHPDVLVDTVLWVFRAYRSHGFTTNYWAAQLNAWISILKETLSEEAYHEIYPLYEWMQINIPLFVKLSDQQLSASNSLH
;
A
#
# COMPACT_ATOMS: atom_id res chain seq x y z
N MET A 1 -0.63 -3.94 34.20
CA MET A 1 -1.01 -4.59 32.92
C MET A 1 -0.25 -3.92 31.79
N LEU A 2 0.86 -4.51 31.33
CA LEU A 2 1.59 -4.05 30.16
C LEU A 2 0.74 -4.36 28.93
N LYS A 3 0.04 -3.37 28.38
CA LYS A 3 -0.37 -3.43 26.97
C LYS A 3 0.93 -3.54 26.19
N THR A 4 1.15 -4.65 25.50
CA THR A 4 2.37 -4.89 24.73
C THR A 4 2.54 -3.78 23.68
N SER A 5 3.78 -3.32 23.43
CA SER A 5 4.10 -2.24 22.48
C SER A 5 3.33 -2.37 21.15
N ASN A 6 3.15 -3.60 20.67
CA ASN A 6 2.53 -3.91 19.39
C ASN A 6 1.02 -3.58 19.34
N GLN A 7 0.31 -3.77 20.45
CA GLN A 7 -1.09 -3.36 20.55
C GLN A 7 -1.23 -1.84 20.53
N MET A 8 -0.21 -1.11 21.03
CA MET A 8 -0.18 0.35 20.94
C MET A 8 0.14 0.80 19.51
N ASP A 9 1.14 0.22 18.86
CA ASP A 9 1.50 0.56 17.48
C ASP A 9 0.33 0.33 16.49
N LYS A 10 -0.36 -0.82 16.56
CA LYS A 10 -1.54 -1.06 15.70
C LYS A 10 -2.69 -0.10 16.02
N LYS A 11 -2.90 0.24 17.30
CA LYS A 11 -3.91 1.21 17.70
C LYS A 11 -3.60 2.61 17.17
N GLU A 12 -2.32 2.99 17.13
CA GLU A 12 -1.87 4.26 16.54
C GLU A 12 -2.09 4.30 15.02
N LEU A 13 -1.83 3.19 14.30
CA LEU A 13 -2.20 3.07 12.89
C LEU A 13 -3.70 3.24 12.69
N LEU A 14 -4.53 2.54 13.47
CA LEU A 14 -5.99 2.65 13.37
C LEU A 14 -6.49 4.07 13.69
N ALA A 15 -5.94 4.70 14.73
CA ALA A 15 -6.32 6.05 15.11
C ALA A 15 -5.94 7.08 14.02
N SER A 16 -4.74 6.98 13.45
CA SER A 16 -4.30 7.88 12.38
C SER A 16 -4.99 7.59 11.04
N ALA A 17 -5.30 6.32 10.72
CA ALA A 17 -6.15 5.99 9.59
C ALA A 17 -7.57 6.56 9.78
N GLY A 18 -8.08 6.59 11.01
CA GLY A 18 -9.40 7.12 11.35
C GLY A 18 -9.59 8.61 11.07
N VAL A 19 -8.51 9.39 10.90
CA VAL A 19 -8.60 10.81 10.57
C VAL A 19 -8.59 11.10 9.06
N LEU A 20 -8.34 10.08 8.23
CA LEU A 20 -8.40 10.22 6.78
C LEU A 20 -9.84 10.49 6.34
N LYS A 21 -9.99 11.39 5.37
CA LYS A 21 -11.29 11.80 4.86
C LYS A 21 -11.74 10.87 3.74
N GLN A 22 -13.03 10.55 3.76
CA GLN A 22 -13.70 9.94 2.63
C GLN A 22 -13.65 10.90 1.44
N VAL A 23 -13.14 10.43 0.30
CA VAL A 23 -13.07 11.22 -0.93
C VAL A 23 -14.46 11.42 -1.54
N SER A 24 -14.59 12.43 -2.40
CA SER A 24 -15.78 12.71 -3.17
C SER A 24 -16.11 11.59 -4.15
N LYS A 25 -17.39 11.50 -4.51
CA LYS A 25 -17.85 10.55 -5.55
C LYS A 25 -17.17 10.82 -6.90
N SER A 26 -16.80 12.07 -7.18
CA SER A 26 -16.10 12.45 -8.41
C SER A 26 -14.69 11.86 -8.44
N ALA A 27 -13.89 12.13 -7.40
CA ALA A 27 -12.54 11.60 -7.28
C ALA A 27 -12.52 10.06 -7.30
N CYS A 28 -13.46 9.42 -6.58
CA CYS A 28 -13.62 7.97 -6.60
C CYS A 28 -13.97 7.43 -8.00
N SER A 29 -14.88 8.08 -8.73
CA SER A 29 -15.25 7.68 -10.11
C SER A 29 -14.09 7.85 -11.07
N GLU A 30 -13.34 8.95 -10.96
CA GLU A 30 -12.18 9.23 -11.80
C GLU A 30 -11.07 8.21 -11.59
N TYR A 31 -10.70 7.93 -10.33
CA TYR A 31 -9.73 6.89 -10.00
C TYR A 31 -10.13 5.53 -10.57
N ASN A 32 -11.41 5.14 -10.42
CA ASN A 32 -11.92 3.88 -10.96
C ASN A 32 -11.81 3.81 -12.48
N LYS A 33 -12.16 4.88 -13.20
CA LYS A 33 -12.07 4.94 -14.67
C LYS A 33 -10.62 4.90 -15.16
N ALA A 34 -9.70 5.49 -14.41
CA ALA A 34 -8.28 5.50 -14.73
C ALA A 34 -7.57 4.16 -14.38
N GLY A 35 -8.23 3.24 -13.67
CA GLY A 35 -7.61 2.07 -13.06
C GLY A 35 -6.67 1.26 -13.97
N ASP A 36 -7.14 0.86 -15.15
CA ASP A 36 -6.32 0.07 -16.10
C ASP A 36 -5.08 0.86 -16.57
N HIS A 37 -5.24 2.17 -16.78
CA HIS A 37 -4.15 3.04 -17.19
C HIS A 37 -3.12 3.23 -16.07
N LEU A 38 -3.57 3.41 -14.84
CA LEU A 38 -2.72 3.49 -13.65
C LEU A 38 -1.87 2.22 -13.49
N VAL A 39 -2.47 1.04 -13.63
CA VAL A 39 -1.76 -0.25 -13.54
C VAL A 39 -0.72 -0.38 -14.65
N ALA A 40 -1.08 -0.03 -15.90
CA ALA A 40 -0.16 -0.10 -17.03
C ALA A 40 1.08 0.79 -16.82
N GLN A 41 0.88 2.06 -16.43
CA GLN A 41 1.97 2.98 -16.14
C GLN A 41 2.84 2.49 -14.98
N MET A 42 2.21 1.95 -13.93
CA MET A 42 2.93 1.43 -12.76
C MET A 42 3.84 0.26 -13.12
N ASN A 43 3.32 -0.68 -13.91
CA ASN A 43 4.11 -1.80 -14.41
C ASN A 43 5.28 -1.31 -15.27
N GLU A 44 5.03 -0.40 -16.20
CA GLU A 44 6.08 0.16 -17.05
C GLU A 44 7.17 0.86 -16.23
N LEU A 45 6.79 1.70 -15.27
CA LEU A 45 7.71 2.46 -14.43
C LEU A 45 8.56 1.54 -13.55
N MET A 46 7.94 0.56 -12.89
CA MET A 46 8.65 -0.36 -12.00
C MET A 46 9.56 -1.33 -12.76
N LEU A 47 9.14 -1.83 -13.93
CA LEU A 47 9.96 -2.71 -14.78
C LEU A 47 11.23 -2.04 -15.31
N LYS A 48 11.25 -0.71 -15.43
CA LYS A 48 12.42 0.05 -15.88
C LYS A 48 13.45 0.30 -14.77
N ARG A 49 13.17 -0.07 -13.52
CA ARG A 49 14.10 0.15 -12.41
C ARG A 49 15.31 -0.77 -12.51
N SER A 50 16.50 -0.19 -12.45
CA SER A 50 17.76 -0.96 -12.45
C SER A 50 17.94 -1.81 -11.18
N ASP A 51 17.30 -1.43 -10.07
CA ASP A 51 17.36 -2.13 -8.79
C ASP A 51 16.20 -3.12 -8.57
N LEU A 52 15.32 -3.32 -9.56
CA LEU A 52 14.07 -4.08 -9.40
C LEU A 52 14.29 -5.46 -8.77
N LEU A 53 15.24 -6.24 -9.29
CA LEU A 53 15.53 -7.58 -8.77
C LEU A 53 15.92 -7.56 -7.28
N SER A 54 16.61 -6.52 -6.83
CA SER A 54 16.95 -6.37 -5.40
C SER A 54 15.74 -5.96 -4.54
N LEU A 55 14.71 -5.39 -5.15
CA LEU A 55 13.48 -5.00 -4.47
C LEU A 55 12.50 -6.16 -4.32
N ILE A 56 12.32 -6.98 -5.36
CA ILE A 56 11.25 -8.00 -5.41
C ILE A 56 11.76 -9.43 -5.31
N GLY A 57 13.05 -9.70 -5.51
CA GLY A 57 13.60 -11.05 -5.63
C GLY A 57 13.43 -11.64 -7.03
N ASP A 58 14.23 -12.66 -7.36
CA ASP A 58 14.24 -13.27 -8.69
C ASP A 58 12.93 -14.00 -9.01
N GLY A 59 12.42 -13.83 -10.23
CA GLY A 59 11.20 -14.48 -10.73
C GLY A 59 9.87 -13.95 -10.18
N ASN A 60 9.87 -12.80 -9.50
CA ASN A 60 8.68 -12.22 -8.87
C ASN A 60 8.00 -11.10 -9.67
N GLU A 61 8.39 -10.85 -10.92
CA GLU A 61 7.87 -9.76 -11.74
C GLU A 61 6.36 -9.86 -11.99
N GLU A 62 5.85 -11.06 -12.27
CA GLU A 62 4.40 -11.25 -12.47
C GLU A 62 3.63 -11.06 -11.16
N MET A 63 4.17 -11.53 -10.04
CA MET A 63 3.59 -11.30 -8.72
C MET A 63 3.56 -9.80 -8.37
N MET A 64 4.58 -9.04 -8.76
CA MET A 64 4.61 -7.59 -8.62
C MET A 64 3.50 -6.93 -9.44
N LYS A 65 3.31 -7.33 -10.71
CA LYS A 65 2.24 -6.79 -11.57
C LYS A 65 0.85 -7.12 -11.01
N ASP A 66 0.65 -8.34 -10.52
CA ASP A 66 -0.56 -8.75 -9.83
C ASP A 66 -0.81 -7.90 -8.59
N ASN A 67 0.24 -7.59 -7.82
CA ASN A 67 0.14 -6.67 -6.70
C ASN A 67 -0.33 -5.28 -7.13
N HIS A 68 0.17 -4.74 -8.24
CA HIS A 68 -0.26 -3.43 -8.74
C HIS A 68 -1.74 -3.43 -9.14
N ALA A 69 -2.21 -4.48 -9.82
CA ALA A 69 -3.61 -4.64 -10.17
C ALA A 69 -4.51 -4.82 -8.92
N ASN A 70 -4.04 -5.58 -7.93
CA ASN A 70 -4.72 -5.75 -6.64
C ASN A 70 -4.78 -4.43 -5.86
N HIS A 71 -3.69 -3.66 -5.84
CA HIS A 71 -3.61 -2.35 -5.20
C HIS A 71 -4.67 -1.40 -5.76
N VAL A 72 -4.77 -1.27 -7.09
CA VAL A 72 -5.75 -0.37 -7.70
C VAL A 72 -7.18 -0.78 -7.35
N ARG A 73 -7.52 -2.07 -7.44
CA ARG A 73 -8.85 -2.58 -7.06
C ARG A 73 -9.16 -2.35 -5.58
N PHE A 74 -8.18 -2.58 -4.71
CA PHE A 74 -8.33 -2.38 -3.28
C PHE A 74 -8.54 -0.91 -2.94
N ILE A 75 -7.66 -0.01 -3.42
CA ILE A 75 -7.79 1.42 -3.17
C ILE A 75 -9.10 1.96 -3.75
N ALA A 76 -9.54 1.53 -4.92
CA ALA A 76 -10.86 1.86 -5.45
C ALA A 76 -12.01 1.52 -4.47
N SER A 77 -11.92 0.38 -3.78
CA SER A 77 -12.89 -0.01 -2.76
C SER A 77 -12.81 0.87 -1.50
N VAL A 78 -11.60 1.23 -1.06
CA VAL A 78 -11.35 2.12 0.08
C VAL A 78 -11.85 3.54 -0.21
N LEU A 79 -11.60 4.06 -1.41
CA LEU A 79 -12.09 5.35 -1.87
C LEU A 79 -13.60 5.37 -2.04
N LYS A 80 -14.26 4.22 -2.22
CA LYS A 80 -15.72 4.13 -2.31
C LYS A 80 -16.37 4.04 -0.93
N ASN A 81 -15.82 3.22 -0.05
CA ASN A 81 -16.35 2.92 1.28
C ASN A 81 -15.19 2.84 2.29
N TYR A 82 -14.86 3.98 2.91
CA TYR A 82 -13.70 4.05 3.79
C TYR A 82 -13.94 3.38 5.14
N HIS A 83 -13.11 2.38 5.46
CA HIS A 83 -13.06 1.70 6.75
C HIS A 83 -11.60 1.57 7.21
N PRO A 84 -11.19 2.27 8.29
CA PRO A 84 -9.81 2.24 8.79
C PRO A 84 -9.29 0.85 9.10
N ASP A 85 -10.11 -0.01 9.72
CA ASP A 85 -9.73 -1.37 10.08
C ASP A 85 -9.41 -2.21 8.83
N VAL A 86 -10.24 -2.09 7.78
CA VAL A 86 -10.05 -2.78 6.51
C VAL A 86 -8.76 -2.31 5.82
N LEU A 87 -8.49 -1.00 5.84
CA LEU A 87 -7.24 -0.43 5.30
C LEU A 87 -6.02 -1.01 6.03
N VAL A 88 -5.98 -0.86 7.36
CA VAL A 88 -4.83 -1.25 8.18
C VAL A 88 -4.57 -2.75 8.09
N ASP A 89 -5.61 -3.58 8.23
CA ASP A 89 -5.46 -5.03 8.23
C ASP A 89 -5.03 -5.56 6.86
N THR A 90 -5.55 -4.98 5.77
CA THR A 90 -5.17 -5.38 4.41
C THR A 90 -3.73 -5.00 4.10
N VAL A 91 -3.30 -3.77 4.44
CA VAL A 91 -1.91 -3.33 4.19
C VAL A 91 -0.92 -4.18 5.01
N LEU A 92 -1.21 -4.47 6.28
CA LEU A 92 -0.39 -5.36 7.10
C LEU A 92 -0.30 -6.77 6.51
N TRP A 93 -1.41 -7.30 5.98
CA TRP A 93 -1.43 -8.61 5.33
C TRP A 93 -0.57 -8.62 4.05
N VAL A 94 -0.67 -7.59 3.21
CA VAL A 94 0.14 -7.43 1.99
C VAL A 94 1.62 -7.39 2.35
N PHE A 95 2.02 -6.58 3.35
CA PHE A 95 3.42 -6.53 3.78
C PHE A 95 3.93 -7.92 4.15
N ARG A 96 3.20 -8.69 4.97
CA ARG A 96 3.63 -10.06 5.31
C ARG A 96 3.71 -10.99 4.11
N ALA A 97 2.66 -11.04 3.29
CA ALA A 97 2.55 -12.00 2.19
C ALA A 97 3.71 -11.86 1.20
N TYR A 98 4.01 -10.63 0.80
CA TYR A 98 5.07 -10.38 -0.19
C TYR A 98 6.46 -10.49 0.44
N ARG A 99 6.63 -10.14 1.72
CA ARG A 99 7.89 -10.41 2.45
C ARG A 99 8.23 -11.89 2.47
N SER A 100 7.25 -12.79 2.63
CA SER A 100 7.50 -14.25 2.53
C SER A 100 7.89 -14.74 1.14
N HIS A 101 7.66 -13.94 0.09
CA HIS A 101 8.07 -14.23 -1.28
C HIS A 101 9.39 -13.54 -1.69
N GLY A 102 10.08 -12.86 -0.78
CA GLY A 102 11.39 -12.25 -1.05
C GLY A 102 11.37 -10.76 -1.37
N PHE A 103 10.21 -10.10 -1.31
CA PHE A 103 10.13 -8.65 -1.44
C PHE A 103 10.84 -7.99 -0.24
N THR A 104 11.56 -6.90 -0.51
CA THR A 104 12.26 -6.13 0.52
C THR A 104 11.38 -5.01 1.07
N THR A 105 11.75 -4.46 2.22
CA THR A 105 11.04 -3.31 2.79
C THR A 105 11.16 -2.05 1.91
N ASN A 106 12.27 -1.92 1.17
CA ASN A 106 12.51 -0.81 0.25
C ASN A 106 11.56 -0.81 -0.96
N TYR A 107 11.02 -1.98 -1.33
CA TYR A 107 10.03 -2.08 -2.40
C TYR A 107 8.79 -1.21 -2.10
N TRP A 108 8.32 -1.19 -0.85
CA TRP A 108 7.13 -0.42 -0.47
C TRP A 108 7.33 1.08 -0.67
N ALA A 109 8.50 1.59 -0.31
CA ALA A 109 8.84 2.99 -0.54
C ALA A 109 8.95 3.30 -2.04
N ALA A 110 9.60 2.42 -2.82
CA ALA A 110 9.70 2.58 -4.27
C ALA A 110 8.31 2.57 -4.94
N GLN A 111 7.45 1.64 -4.55
CA GLN A 111 6.12 1.47 -5.10
C GLN A 111 5.21 2.65 -4.77
N LEU A 112 5.16 3.09 -3.50
CA LEU A 112 4.28 4.21 -3.10
C LEU A 112 4.72 5.53 -3.73
N ASN A 113 6.04 5.76 -3.87
CA ASN A 113 6.54 6.91 -4.62
C ASN A 113 6.07 6.89 -6.08
N ALA A 114 6.20 5.75 -6.75
CA ALA A 114 5.74 5.57 -8.12
C ALA A 114 4.23 5.81 -8.26
N TRP A 115 3.41 5.28 -7.34
CA TRP A 115 1.98 5.56 -7.33
C TRP A 115 1.66 7.05 -7.18
N ILE A 116 2.30 7.74 -6.23
CA ILE A 116 2.10 9.17 -6.01
C ILE A 116 2.40 9.96 -7.29
N SER A 117 3.51 9.66 -7.97
CA SER A 117 3.88 10.30 -9.24
C SER A 117 2.83 10.03 -10.34
N ILE A 118 2.44 8.76 -10.54
CA ILE A 118 1.47 8.37 -11.57
C ILE A 118 0.11 9.03 -11.33
N LEU A 119 -0.35 9.07 -10.07
CA LEU A 119 -1.63 9.69 -9.72
C LEU A 119 -1.63 11.18 -10.00
N LYS A 120 -0.51 11.86 -9.71
CA LYS A 120 -0.35 13.30 -9.99
C LYS A 120 -0.36 13.61 -11.48
N GLU A 121 0.19 12.72 -12.29
CA GLU A 121 0.27 12.88 -13.75
C GLU A 121 -1.04 12.48 -14.45
N THR A 122 -1.81 11.55 -13.87
CA THR A 122 -2.96 10.93 -14.52
C THR A 122 -4.29 11.54 -14.13
N LEU A 123 -4.45 11.93 -12.86
CA LEU A 123 -5.71 12.45 -12.33
C LEU A 123 -5.78 13.98 -12.47
N SER A 124 -7.00 14.49 -12.43
CA SER A 124 -7.27 15.90 -12.20
C SER A 124 -6.63 16.36 -10.89
N GLU A 125 -6.29 17.65 -10.83
CA GLU A 125 -5.69 18.26 -9.63
C GLU A 125 -6.61 18.08 -8.41
N GLU A 126 -7.93 18.20 -8.60
CA GLU A 126 -8.93 18.01 -7.55
C GLU A 126 -8.94 16.56 -7.05
N ALA A 127 -9.03 15.57 -7.96
CA ALA A 127 -9.05 14.17 -7.56
C ALA A 127 -7.73 13.75 -6.91
N TYR A 128 -6.59 14.19 -7.45
CA TYR A 128 -5.29 13.95 -6.86
C TYR A 128 -5.19 14.51 -5.44
N HIS A 129 -5.60 15.77 -5.22
CA HIS A 129 -5.57 16.38 -3.89
C HIS A 129 -6.44 15.66 -2.86
N GLU A 130 -7.58 15.09 -3.28
CA GLU A 130 -8.42 14.28 -2.39
C GLU A 130 -7.82 12.91 -2.07
N ILE A 131 -7.14 12.28 -3.03
CA ILE A 131 -6.63 10.90 -2.91
C ILE A 131 -5.22 10.84 -2.31
N TYR A 132 -4.38 11.83 -2.59
CA TYR A 132 -3.00 11.90 -2.14
C TYR A 132 -2.81 11.66 -0.63
N PRO A 133 -3.63 12.21 0.29
CA PRO A 133 -3.48 11.99 1.73
C PRO A 133 -3.51 10.51 2.14
N LEU A 134 -4.25 9.65 1.43
CA LEU A 134 -4.25 8.21 1.68
C LEU A 134 -2.89 7.58 1.35
N TYR A 135 -2.30 7.96 0.22
CA TYR A 135 -1.00 7.45 -0.22
C TYR A 135 0.16 7.98 0.65
N GLU A 136 0.11 9.27 0.99
CA GLU A 136 1.05 9.89 1.91
C GLU A 136 0.98 9.22 3.29
N TRP A 137 -0.22 8.96 3.80
CA TRP A 137 -0.40 8.25 5.07
C TRP A 137 0.20 6.83 5.00
N MET A 138 -0.02 6.08 3.92
CA MET A 138 0.61 4.76 3.76
C MET A 138 2.14 4.86 3.75
N GLN A 139 2.68 5.88 3.07
CA GLN A 139 4.13 6.09 2.96
C GLN A 139 4.78 6.46 4.30
N ILE A 140 4.21 7.41 5.03
CA ILE A 140 4.72 7.82 6.36
C ILE A 140 4.72 6.64 7.33
N ASN A 141 3.74 5.75 7.21
CA ASN A 141 3.57 4.62 8.12
C ASN A 141 4.31 3.34 7.71
N ILE A 142 5.09 3.34 6.62
CA ILE A 142 5.91 2.17 6.21
C ILE A 142 6.70 1.57 7.37
N PRO A 143 7.43 2.35 8.22
CA PRO A 143 8.18 1.77 9.33
C PRO A 143 7.32 0.99 10.33
N LEU A 144 6.09 1.46 10.61
CA LEU A 144 5.16 0.78 11.50
C LEU A 144 4.59 -0.48 10.84
N PHE A 145 4.27 -0.43 9.55
CA PHE A 145 3.83 -1.61 8.82
C PHE A 145 4.88 -2.72 8.83
N VAL A 146 6.15 -2.37 8.53
CA VAL A 146 7.29 -3.31 8.59
C VAL A 146 7.44 -3.90 9.98
N LYS A 147 7.46 -3.07 11.03
CA LYS A 147 7.60 -3.52 12.43
C LYS A 147 6.51 -4.54 12.78
N LEU A 148 5.25 -4.24 12.49
CA LEU A 148 4.11 -5.08 12.84
C LEU A 148 4.04 -6.36 11.99
N SER A 149 4.39 -6.28 10.69
CA SER A 149 4.38 -7.45 9.80
C SER A 149 5.47 -8.45 10.16
N ASP A 150 6.70 -7.97 10.43
CA ASP A 150 7.85 -8.84 10.71
C ASP A 150 7.71 -9.55 12.06
N GLN A 151 7.10 -8.89 13.06
CA GLN A 151 6.81 -9.50 14.36
C GLN A 151 5.77 -10.63 14.27
N GLN A 152 4.79 -10.51 13.39
CA GLN A 152 3.79 -11.56 13.20
C GLN A 152 4.35 -12.75 12.42
N LEU A 153 5.28 -12.50 11.48
CA LEU A 153 6.03 -13.56 10.79
C LEU A 153 6.92 -14.35 11.76
N SER A 154 7.66 -13.66 12.65
CA SER A 154 8.53 -14.33 13.62
C SER A 154 7.75 -15.18 14.64
N ALA A 155 6.60 -14.69 15.11
CA ALA A 155 5.70 -15.47 15.97
C ALA A 155 5.16 -16.72 15.28
N SER A 156 4.83 -16.64 13.98
CA SER A 156 4.34 -17.78 13.19
C SER A 156 5.43 -18.84 13.00
N ASN A 157 6.67 -18.41 12.76
CA ASN A 157 7.82 -19.33 12.58
C ASN A 157 8.29 -19.96 13.90
N SER A 158 7.98 -19.37 15.06
CA SER A 158 8.40 -19.89 16.38
C SER A 158 7.46 -20.97 16.93
N LEU A 159 6.31 -21.19 16.28
CA LEU A 159 5.30 -22.18 16.63
C LEU A 159 5.41 -23.50 15.83
N HIS A 160 6.42 -23.60 14.95
CA HIS A 160 6.78 -24.78 14.19
C HIS A 160 8.17 -25.28 14.57
#